data_AF-W1JB20-F1
#
_entry.id   AF-W1JB20-F1
#
_cell.length_a   1.000
_cell.length_b   1.000
_cell.length_c   1.000
_cell.angle_alpha   90.00
_cell.angle_beta   90.00
_cell.angle_gamma   90.00
#
_symmetry.space_group_name_H-M   'P 1'
#
loop_
_entity.id
_entity.type
_entity.pdbx_description
1 polymer ?
#
loop_
_entity_poly.entity_id
_entity_poly.type
_entity_poly.pdbx_seq_one_letter_code
_entity_poly.pdbx_strand_id
1 'polypeptide(L)'
;MRVCKKKLFIIIFILMVLISVLSGAYYMYMQKYQMAVNVSVYDENSIDFPSKKIWFDASKWLTTSQYIKVNDFYLINKKFTSIENLNTVYVTMALQSGIDRIGANIPELHTLKNMDPIKFFDLMENKMSYEYIYTKFDEKSLSPTRDFFLIKFIYKENKYELLTNRRASEGNYFFDVYDQVYRYNEWHKSNKDLLTYRDYLEGKIDSYKQ
;
A
#
# COMPACT_ATOMS: atom_id res chain seq x y z
N MET A 1 -20.18 5.63 -60.03
CA MET A 1 -19.08 6.25 -59.23
C MET A 1 -19.53 6.86 -57.88
N ARG A 2 -20.58 7.71 -57.81
CA ARG A 2 -21.05 8.36 -56.55
C ARG A 2 -21.50 7.37 -55.44
N VAL A 3 -22.18 6.28 -55.80
CA VAL A 3 -22.67 5.27 -54.85
C VAL A 3 -21.52 4.49 -54.19
N CYS A 4 -20.46 4.20 -54.94
CA CYS A 4 -19.28 3.49 -54.43
C CYS A 4 -18.50 4.35 -53.41
N LYS A 5 -18.35 5.66 -53.69
CA LYS A 5 -17.75 6.62 -52.75
C LYS A 5 -18.55 6.80 -51.45
N LYS A 6 -19.89 6.78 -51.52
CA LYS A 6 -20.77 6.82 -50.34
C LYS A 6 -20.66 5.55 -49.48
N LYS A 7 -20.64 4.36 -50.10
CA LYS A 7 -20.43 3.08 -49.38
C LYS A 7 -19.06 3.04 -48.70
N LEU A 8 -18.01 3.49 -49.39
CA LEU A 8 -16.66 3.57 -48.83
C LEU A 8 -16.60 4.53 -47.63
N PHE A 9 -17.23 5.71 -47.74
CA PHE A 9 -17.30 6.67 -46.63
C PHE A 9 -18.02 6.09 -45.40
N ILE A 10 -19.15 5.38 -45.61
CA ILE A 10 -19.88 4.71 -44.51
C ILE A 10 -19.00 3.65 -43.83
N ILE A 11 -18.27 2.83 -44.60
CA ILE A 11 -17.37 1.81 -44.05
C ILE A 11 -16.25 2.45 -43.21
N ILE A 12 -15.63 3.53 -43.72
CA ILE A 12 -14.59 4.27 -43.00
C ILE A 12 -15.15 4.86 -41.69
N PHE A 13 -16.34 5.44 -41.74
CA PHE A 13 -17.00 6.00 -40.56
C PHE A 13 -17.30 4.93 -39.51
N ILE A 14 -17.84 3.77 -39.92
CA ILE A 14 -18.08 2.63 -39.01
C ILE A 14 -16.77 2.16 -38.37
N LEU A 15 -15.70 2.04 -39.15
CA LEU A 15 -14.37 1.67 -38.64
C LEU A 15 -13.84 2.68 -37.61
N MET A 16 -13.96 3.98 -37.88
CA MET A 16 -13.54 5.02 -36.93
C MET A 16 -14.32 4.93 -35.61
N VAL A 17 -15.65 4.81 -35.68
CA VAL A 17 -16.50 4.66 -34.48
C VAL A 17 -16.12 3.40 -33.70
N LEU A 18 -15.91 2.26 -34.39
CA LEU A 18 -15.51 1.01 -33.75
C LEU A 18 -14.16 1.15 -33.04
N ILE A 19 -13.17 1.76 -33.68
CA ILE A 19 -11.86 2.03 -33.08
C ILE A 19 -12.01 2.90 -31.83
N SER A 20 -12.78 4.00 -31.91
CA SER A 20 -13.01 4.87 -30.76
C SER A 20 -13.67 4.14 -29.58
N VAL A 21 -14.66 3.28 -29.85
CA VAL A 21 -15.33 2.48 -28.80
C VAL A 21 -14.37 1.47 -28.19
N LEU A 22 -13.59 0.74 -29.01
CA LEU A 22 -12.63 -0.24 -28.51
C LEU A 22 -11.49 0.42 -27.73
N SER A 23 -10.97 1.55 -28.20
CA SER A 23 -9.95 2.32 -27.47
C SER A 23 -10.49 2.87 -26.16
N GLY A 24 -11.73 3.36 -26.12
CA GLY A 24 -12.38 3.79 -24.89
C GLY A 24 -12.58 2.65 -23.90
N ALA A 25 -13.08 1.50 -24.37
CA ALA A 25 -13.26 0.31 -23.55
C ALA A 25 -11.92 -0.21 -22.99
N TYR A 26 -10.88 -0.24 -23.82
CA TYR A 26 -9.53 -0.60 -23.39
C TYR A 26 -8.99 0.39 -22.36
N TYR A 27 -9.15 1.69 -22.57
CA TYR A 27 -8.72 2.70 -21.61
C TYR A 27 -9.40 2.53 -20.25
N MET A 28 -10.72 2.33 -20.23
CA MET A 28 -11.47 2.07 -19.00
C MET A 28 -11.02 0.78 -18.32
N TYR A 29 -10.78 -0.28 -19.10
CA TYR A 29 -10.24 -1.54 -18.58
C TYR A 29 -8.89 -1.32 -17.89
N MET A 30 -7.97 -0.60 -18.55
CA MET A 30 -6.64 -0.32 -18.01
C MET A 30 -6.71 0.57 -16.76
N GLN A 31 -7.53 1.62 -16.79
CA GLN A 31 -7.75 2.49 -15.64
C GLN A 31 -8.22 1.70 -14.41
N LYS A 32 -9.12 0.73 -14.63
CA LYS A 32 -9.71 -0.07 -13.56
C LYS A 32 -8.80 -1.19 -13.07
N TYR A 33 -8.13 -1.92 -13.96
CA TYR A 33 -7.48 -3.19 -13.64
C TYR A 33 -5.96 -3.18 -13.72
N GLN A 34 -5.35 -2.19 -14.40
CA GLN A 34 -3.91 -2.13 -14.48
C GLN A 34 -3.33 -1.65 -13.15
N MET A 35 -2.35 -2.38 -12.63
CA MET A 35 -1.58 -2.03 -11.44
C MET A 35 -0.10 -2.10 -11.75
N ALA A 36 0.73 -1.58 -10.85
CA ALA A 36 2.17 -1.58 -10.96
C ALA A 36 2.85 -2.01 -9.66
N VAL A 37 4.04 -2.59 -9.83
CA VAL A 37 5.00 -2.84 -8.77
C VAL A 37 6.33 -2.19 -9.14
N ASN A 38 7.09 -1.77 -8.13
CA ASN A 38 8.49 -1.39 -8.31
C ASN A 38 9.34 -2.61 -7.97
N VAL A 39 10.19 -3.02 -8.90
CA VAL A 39 11.12 -4.13 -8.73
C VAL A 39 12.53 -3.56 -8.61
N SER A 40 13.26 -3.98 -7.58
CA SER A 40 14.65 -3.57 -7.39
C SER A 40 15.54 -4.03 -8.54
N VAL A 41 16.39 -3.12 -9.01
CA VAL A 41 17.43 -3.38 -10.00
C VAL A 41 18.78 -3.27 -9.30
N TYR A 42 19.56 -4.34 -9.32
CA TYR A 42 20.82 -4.41 -8.57
C TYR A 42 22.05 -3.98 -9.38
N ASP A 43 21.92 -3.89 -10.71
CA ASP A 43 22.99 -3.38 -11.55
C ASP A 43 22.99 -1.85 -11.52
N GLU A 44 23.98 -1.26 -10.85
CA GLU A 44 24.18 0.19 -10.72
C GLU A 44 24.38 0.90 -12.06
N ASN A 45 24.75 0.18 -13.12
CA ASN A 45 24.95 0.74 -14.46
C ASN A 45 23.67 0.71 -15.32
N SER A 46 22.60 0.08 -14.83
CA SER A 46 21.33 0.04 -15.55
C SER A 46 20.64 1.40 -15.51
N ILE A 47 20.00 1.81 -16.62
CA ILE A 47 19.13 2.99 -16.65
C ILE A 47 17.95 2.89 -15.69
N ASP A 48 17.58 1.66 -15.32
CA ASP A 48 16.48 1.37 -14.41
C ASP A 48 16.95 1.29 -12.93
N PHE A 49 18.22 1.58 -12.61
CA PHE A 49 18.70 1.61 -11.22
C PHE A 49 18.13 2.82 -10.44
N PRO A 50 17.69 2.66 -9.18
CA PRO A 50 17.70 1.44 -8.35
C PRO A 50 16.44 0.58 -8.48
N SER A 51 15.44 1.00 -9.25
CA SER A 51 14.18 0.24 -9.39
C SER A 51 13.45 0.54 -10.70
N LYS A 52 12.78 -0.50 -11.23
CA LYS A 52 11.92 -0.40 -12.42
C LYS A 52 10.45 -0.53 -12.07
N LYS A 53 9.60 0.31 -12.66
CA LYS A 53 8.14 0.16 -12.63
C LYS A 53 7.70 -0.92 -13.63
N ILE A 54 7.02 -1.96 -13.15
CA ILE A 54 6.42 -3.02 -13.98
C ILE A 54 4.90 -2.96 -13.86
N TRP A 55 4.22 -2.85 -15.01
CA TRP A 55 2.77 -2.88 -15.11
C TRP A 55 2.26 -4.30 -15.28
N PHE A 56 1.10 -4.61 -14.70
CA PHE A 56 0.44 -5.90 -14.85
C PHE A 56 -1.08 -5.76 -14.74
N ASP A 57 -1.79 -6.79 -15.19
CA ASP A 57 -3.23 -6.89 -15.07
C ASP A 57 -3.62 -7.48 -13.70
N ALA A 58 -4.30 -6.68 -12.88
CA ALA A 58 -4.78 -7.07 -11.55
C ALA A 58 -6.29 -7.37 -11.53
N SER A 59 -6.92 -7.60 -12.69
CA SER A 59 -8.35 -7.91 -12.82
C SER A 59 -8.80 -9.08 -11.94
N LYS A 60 -7.96 -10.11 -11.77
CA LYS A 60 -8.20 -11.22 -10.83
C LYS A 60 -8.59 -10.75 -9.42
N TRP A 61 -8.02 -9.65 -8.94
CA TRP A 61 -8.25 -9.12 -7.60
C TRP A 61 -9.29 -8.01 -7.60
N LEU A 62 -9.22 -7.11 -8.59
CA LEU A 62 -10.03 -5.89 -8.67
C LEU A 62 -11.44 -6.11 -9.24
N THR A 63 -11.73 -7.28 -9.80
CA THR A 63 -13.12 -7.70 -10.10
C THR A 63 -13.88 -8.12 -8.83
N THR A 64 -13.17 -8.41 -7.74
CA THR A 64 -13.80 -8.77 -6.46
C THR A 64 -14.16 -7.51 -5.66
N SER A 65 -15.20 -7.59 -4.83
CA SER A 65 -15.58 -6.49 -3.94
C SER A 65 -14.68 -6.35 -2.68
N GLN A 66 -13.63 -7.18 -2.59
CA GLN A 66 -12.68 -7.18 -1.49
C GLN A 66 -11.63 -6.08 -1.63
N TYR A 67 -11.17 -5.80 -2.86
CA TYR A 67 -10.11 -4.84 -3.11
C TYR A 67 -10.65 -3.60 -3.81
N ILE A 68 -10.24 -2.42 -3.34
CA ILE A 68 -10.52 -1.15 -4.01
C ILE A 68 -9.20 -0.57 -4.48
N LYS A 69 -9.09 -0.22 -5.77
CA LYS A 69 -7.90 0.42 -6.30
C LYS A 69 -7.80 1.83 -5.71
N VAL A 70 -6.65 2.22 -5.18
CA VAL A 70 -6.44 3.60 -4.71
C VAL A 70 -5.71 4.41 -5.77
N ASN A 71 -4.61 3.85 -6.25
CA ASN A 71 -3.82 4.34 -7.36
C ASN A 71 -3.15 3.13 -8.04
N ASP A 72 -2.14 3.36 -8.88
CA ASP A 72 -1.46 2.27 -9.59
C ASP A 72 -0.73 1.27 -8.68
N PHE A 73 -0.43 1.62 -7.43
CA PHE A 73 0.42 0.81 -6.54
C PHE A 73 -0.31 0.30 -5.30
N TYR A 74 -1.36 0.99 -4.88
CA TYR A 74 -2.01 0.78 -3.58
C TYR A 74 -3.46 0.32 -3.74
N LEU A 75 -3.84 -0.61 -2.88
CA LEU A 75 -5.19 -1.12 -2.74
C LEU A 75 -5.69 -0.90 -1.31
N ILE A 76 -7.00 -0.79 -1.16
CA ILE A 76 -7.65 -1.07 0.12
C ILE A 76 -8.13 -2.51 0.10
N ASN A 77 -7.69 -3.34 1.05
CA ASN A 77 -8.23 -4.68 1.29
C ASN A 77 -9.31 -4.59 2.37
N LYS A 78 -10.58 -4.74 2.00
CA LYS A 78 -11.72 -4.69 2.95
C LYS A 78 -11.81 -5.89 3.89
N LYS A 79 -11.08 -6.98 3.58
CA LYS A 79 -11.04 -8.20 4.37
C LYS A 79 -9.61 -8.50 4.81
N PHE A 80 -8.86 -7.47 5.21
CA PHE A 80 -7.55 -7.67 5.81
C PHE A 80 -7.67 -8.45 7.12
N THR A 81 -6.70 -9.32 7.41
CA THR A 81 -6.66 -10.00 8.71
C THR A 81 -6.30 -8.98 9.79
N SER A 82 -7.10 -8.84 10.84
CA SER A 82 -6.78 -7.98 11.98
C SER A 82 -5.54 -8.47 12.73
N ILE A 83 -4.85 -7.58 13.44
CA ILE A 83 -3.80 -7.96 14.38
C ILE A 83 -4.46 -8.21 15.74
N GLU A 84 -4.58 -9.47 16.15
CA GLU A 84 -5.27 -9.85 17.39
C GLU A 84 -4.47 -9.45 18.63
N ASN A 85 -3.16 -9.66 18.60
CA ASN A 85 -2.25 -9.29 19.68
C ASN A 85 -1.07 -8.49 19.12
N LEU A 86 -0.95 -7.23 19.56
CA LEU A 86 0.19 -6.37 19.26
C LEU A 86 1.37 -6.63 20.19
N ASN A 87 1.14 -7.12 21.41
CA ASN A 87 2.22 -7.42 22.35
C ASN A 87 2.79 -8.81 22.06
N THR A 88 3.45 -8.93 20.90
CA THR A 88 4.19 -10.13 20.49
C THR A 88 5.65 -9.73 20.26
N VAL A 89 6.56 -10.69 20.41
CA VAL A 89 8.00 -10.47 20.20
C VAL A 89 8.27 -9.89 18.81
N TYR A 90 7.55 -10.34 17.77
CA TYR A 90 7.74 -9.83 16.39
C TYR A 90 7.38 -8.35 16.26
N VAL A 91 6.27 -7.92 16.83
CA VAL A 91 5.82 -6.51 16.75
C VAL A 91 6.70 -5.63 17.62
N THR A 92 7.05 -6.05 18.84
CA THR A 92 7.89 -5.25 19.73
C THR A 92 9.32 -5.13 19.21
N MET A 93 9.88 -6.19 18.61
CA MET A 93 11.17 -6.11 17.93
C MET A 93 11.13 -5.17 16.72
N ALA A 94 10.08 -5.24 15.89
CA ALA A 94 9.92 -4.32 14.77
C ALA A 94 9.83 -2.86 15.25
N LEU A 95 9.07 -2.62 16.33
CA LEU A 95 8.94 -1.30 16.94
C LEU A 95 10.28 -0.77 17.46
N GLN A 96 11.00 -1.58 18.22
CA GLN A 96 12.31 -1.21 18.77
C GLN A 96 13.35 -0.97 17.67
N SER A 97 13.34 -1.80 16.62
CA SER A 97 14.17 -1.60 15.42
C SER A 97 13.82 -0.31 14.66
N GLY A 98 12.53 0.05 14.58
CA GLY A 98 12.09 1.30 13.96
C GLY A 98 12.56 2.52 14.74
N ILE A 99 12.49 2.46 16.07
CA ILE A 99 13.03 3.48 16.98
C ILE A 99 14.55 3.62 16.78
N ASP A 100 15.27 2.51 16.63
CA ASP A 100 16.72 2.48 16.43
C ASP A 100 17.16 3.08 15.08
N ARG A 101 16.63 2.54 13.98
CA ARG A 101 17.11 2.85 12.62
C ARG A 101 16.68 4.23 12.14
N ILE A 102 15.49 4.67 12.52
CA ILE A 102 14.82 5.79 11.85
C ILE A 102 14.16 6.76 12.85
N GLY A 103 14.02 6.37 14.12
CA GLY A 103 13.55 7.23 15.21
C GLY A 103 14.58 8.24 15.74
N ALA A 104 15.73 8.41 15.07
CA ALA A 104 16.83 9.28 15.53
C ALA A 104 16.46 10.76 15.71
N ASN A 105 15.29 11.19 15.20
CA ASN A 105 14.81 12.56 15.27
C ASN A 105 13.93 12.86 16.51
N ILE A 106 13.67 11.87 17.37
CA ILE A 106 12.82 12.03 18.57
C ILE A 106 13.64 11.67 19.81
N PRO A 107 14.36 12.64 20.42
CA PRO A 107 15.37 12.35 21.44
C PRO A 107 14.86 11.56 22.64
N GLU A 108 13.60 11.76 23.04
CA GLU A 108 13.03 11.06 24.18
C GLU A 108 12.90 9.53 23.97
N LEU A 109 12.87 9.07 22.73
CA LEU A 109 12.78 7.65 22.39
C LEU A 109 14.15 6.95 22.38
N HIS A 110 15.28 7.68 22.44
CA HIS A 110 16.61 7.07 22.43
C HIS A 110 16.84 6.09 23.58
N THR A 111 16.18 6.31 24.73
CA THR A 111 16.27 5.38 25.87
C THR A 111 15.64 4.01 25.59
N LEU A 112 14.70 3.95 24.64
CA LEU A 112 14.03 2.71 24.24
C LEU A 112 14.86 1.87 23.28
N LYS A 113 15.70 2.52 22.45
CA LYS A 113 16.58 1.87 21.49
C LYS A 113 17.47 0.80 22.15
N ASN A 114 18.12 1.16 23.25
CA ASN A 114 19.09 0.29 23.93
C ASN A 114 18.46 -0.49 25.10
N MET A 115 17.14 -0.43 25.26
CA MET A 115 16.46 -1.16 26.31
C MET A 115 16.54 -2.67 26.03
N ASP A 116 16.74 -3.46 27.08
CA ASP A 116 16.64 -4.92 26.98
C ASP A 116 15.30 -5.32 26.32
N PRO A 117 15.28 -6.24 25.33
CA PRO A 117 14.07 -6.57 24.60
C PRO A 117 12.92 -7.10 25.46
N ILE A 118 13.22 -7.84 26.55
CA ILE A 118 12.19 -8.35 27.46
C ILE A 118 11.59 -7.17 28.25
N LYS A 119 12.43 -6.27 28.76
CA LYS A 119 11.96 -5.04 29.41
C LYS A 119 11.14 -4.15 28.47
N PHE A 120 11.53 -4.07 27.20
CA PHE A 120 10.78 -3.31 26.20
C PHE A 120 9.42 -3.96 25.90
N PHE A 121 9.38 -5.28 25.80
CA PHE A 121 8.14 -6.05 25.65
C PHE A 121 7.17 -5.77 26.81
N ASP A 122 7.63 -5.91 28.05
CA ASP A 122 6.82 -5.64 29.24
C ASP A 122 6.37 -4.16 29.29
N LEU A 123 7.26 -3.24 28.89
CA LEU A 123 6.95 -1.82 28.86
C LEU A 123 5.81 -1.49 27.90
N MET A 124 5.71 -2.18 26.76
CA MET A 124 4.74 -1.92 25.69
C MET A 124 3.39 -2.62 25.92
N GLU A 125 3.30 -3.48 26.93
CA GLU A 125 2.06 -4.17 27.28
C GLU A 125 0.91 -3.16 27.47
N ASN A 126 -0.21 -3.39 26.77
CA ASN A 126 -1.41 -2.55 26.77
C ASN A 126 -1.20 -1.09 26.33
N LYS A 127 -0.04 -0.73 25.75
CA LYS A 127 0.26 0.63 25.28
C LYS A 127 0.24 0.78 23.77
N MET A 128 -0.13 -0.27 23.06
CA MET A 128 -0.13 -0.31 21.60
C MET A 128 -1.53 -0.42 21.03
N SER A 129 -1.72 0.21 19.87
CA SER A 129 -2.88 0.05 18.99
C SER A 129 -2.40 0.09 17.55
N TYR A 130 -3.28 -0.12 16.57
CA TYR A 130 -2.90 0.01 15.17
C TYR A 130 -3.99 0.66 14.33
N GLU A 131 -3.59 1.10 13.15
CA GLU A 131 -4.47 1.48 12.06
C GLU A 131 -4.01 0.79 10.79
N TYR A 132 -4.91 0.10 10.10
CA TYR A 132 -4.64 -0.42 8.77
C TYR A 132 -4.66 0.72 7.76
N ILE A 133 -3.70 0.73 6.83
CA ILE A 133 -3.49 1.85 5.90
C ILE A 133 -3.88 1.46 4.47
N TYR A 134 -3.19 0.48 3.88
CA TYR A 134 -3.42 -0.03 2.53
C TYR A 134 -2.70 -1.38 2.34
N THR A 135 -2.87 -2.01 1.19
CA THR A 135 -2.15 -3.19 0.73
C THR A 135 -1.37 -2.87 -0.54
N LYS A 136 -0.15 -3.39 -0.66
CA LYS A 136 0.63 -3.41 -1.91
C LYS A 136 0.71 -4.82 -2.48
N PHE A 137 0.91 -4.89 -3.78
CA PHE A 137 1.28 -6.12 -4.45
C PHE A 137 2.71 -6.53 -4.11
N ASP A 138 2.91 -7.82 -3.93
CA ASP A 138 4.24 -8.41 -3.89
C ASP A 138 4.86 -8.41 -5.28
N GLU A 139 6.14 -8.04 -5.34
CA GLU A 139 6.86 -7.77 -6.59
C GLU A 139 7.09 -9.03 -7.44
N LYS A 140 7.07 -10.23 -6.81
CA LYS A 140 7.32 -11.51 -7.49
C LYS A 140 6.02 -12.21 -7.86
N SER A 141 5.12 -12.35 -6.89
CA SER A 141 3.88 -13.11 -7.04
C SER A 141 2.73 -12.29 -7.64
N LEU A 142 2.87 -10.96 -7.73
CA LEU A 142 1.83 -10.04 -8.19
C LEU A 142 0.50 -10.26 -7.46
N SER A 143 0.58 -10.64 -6.19
CA SER A 143 -0.54 -10.87 -5.29
C SER A 143 -0.56 -9.80 -4.19
N PRO A 144 -1.74 -9.31 -3.76
CA PRO A 144 -1.86 -8.23 -2.79
C PRO A 144 -1.65 -8.75 -1.36
N THR A 145 -0.40 -9.02 -1.00
CA THR A 145 -0.03 -9.72 0.25
C THR A 145 0.73 -8.87 1.24
N ARG A 146 1.09 -7.63 0.88
CA ARG A 146 1.86 -6.72 1.74
C ARG A 146 0.91 -5.70 2.34
N ASP A 147 0.37 -6.00 3.51
CA ASP A 147 -0.49 -5.09 4.26
C ASP A 147 0.35 -4.08 5.04
N PHE A 148 -0.13 -2.84 5.13
CA PHE A 148 0.56 -1.76 5.84
C PHE A 148 -0.26 -1.30 7.03
N PHE A 149 0.42 -1.13 8.17
CA PHE A 149 -0.17 -0.75 9.43
C PHE A 149 0.64 0.38 10.07
N LEU A 150 -0.05 1.41 10.55
CA LEU A 150 0.52 2.33 11.53
C LEU A 150 0.35 1.72 12.92
N ILE A 151 1.44 1.20 13.48
CA ILE A 151 1.48 0.77 14.87
C ILE A 151 1.63 2.03 15.74
N LYS A 152 0.66 2.26 16.61
CA LYS A 152 0.60 3.41 17.51
C LYS A 152 0.99 2.96 18.90
N PHE A 153 1.84 3.72 19.59
CA PHE A 153 2.28 3.36 20.93
C PHE A 153 2.40 4.58 21.84
N ILE A 154 2.29 4.33 23.15
CA ILE A 154 2.40 5.37 24.18
C ILE A 154 3.70 5.21 24.97
N TYR A 155 4.45 6.29 25.09
CA TYR A 155 5.64 6.36 25.94
C TYR A 155 5.71 7.71 26.66
N LYS A 156 5.88 7.68 27.99
CA LYS A 156 5.86 8.88 28.86
C LYS A 156 4.70 9.83 28.52
N GLU A 157 3.48 9.27 28.46
CA GLU A 157 2.23 9.99 28.15
C GLU A 157 2.11 10.55 26.73
N ASN A 158 3.18 10.46 25.92
CA ASN A 158 3.19 10.89 24.53
C ASN A 158 2.81 9.73 23.60
N LYS A 159 2.14 10.05 22.49
CA LYS A 159 1.74 9.09 21.46
C LYS A 159 2.65 9.20 20.24
N TYR A 160 3.02 8.05 19.72
CA TYR A 160 3.90 7.90 18.56
C TYR A 160 3.29 6.88 17.60
N GLU A 161 3.75 6.90 16.36
CA GLU A 161 3.30 5.97 15.32
C GLU A 161 4.46 5.53 14.44
N LEU A 162 4.43 4.27 14.02
CA LEU A 162 5.42 3.65 13.15
C LEU A 162 4.70 2.95 12.00
N LEU A 163 5.07 3.28 10.76
CA LEU A 163 4.57 2.56 9.60
C LEU A 163 5.34 1.25 9.45
N THR A 164 4.61 0.14 9.51
CA THR A 164 5.11 -1.21 9.33
C THR A 164 4.40 -1.86 8.16
N ASN A 165 5.05 -2.83 7.53
CA ASN A 165 4.37 -3.76 6.65
C ASN A 165 4.33 -5.15 7.29
N ARG A 166 3.28 -5.89 6.96
CA ARG A 166 3.09 -7.27 7.39
C ARG A 166 3.26 -8.20 6.19
N ARG A 167 4.06 -9.26 6.39
CA ARG A 167 4.21 -10.37 5.44
C ARG A 167 3.74 -11.66 6.09
N ALA A 168 2.99 -12.45 5.32
CA ALA A 168 2.63 -13.82 5.72
C ALA A 168 3.71 -14.79 5.23
N SER A 169 4.21 -15.66 6.11
CA SER A 169 5.12 -16.75 5.75
C SER A 169 4.84 -17.95 6.65
N GLU A 170 4.65 -19.14 6.05
CA GLU A 170 4.47 -20.41 6.77
C GLU A 170 3.39 -20.36 7.87
N GLY A 171 2.25 -19.69 7.60
CA GLY A 171 1.16 -19.54 8.55
C GLY A 171 1.37 -18.48 9.65
N ASN A 172 2.53 -17.81 9.66
CA ASN A 172 2.86 -16.76 10.61
C ASN A 172 2.89 -15.38 9.95
N TYR A 173 2.74 -14.34 10.76
CA TYR A 173 2.87 -12.95 10.34
C TYR A 173 4.15 -12.32 10.88
N PHE A 174 4.92 -11.71 9.98
CA PHE A 174 6.14 -10.97 10.29
C PHE A 174 5.91 -9.49 9.97
N PHE A 175 6.49 -8.62 10.78
CA PHE A 175 6.39 -7.18 10.64
C PHE A 175 7.76 -6.59 10.36
N ASP A 176 7.88 -5.83 9.27
CA ASP A 176 9.09 -5.06 9.00
C ASP A 176 8.82 -3.56 9.13
N VAL A 177 9.84 -2.85 9.57
CA VAL A 177 9.87 -1.38 9.60
C VAL A 177 9.85 -0.89 8.16
N TYR A 178 8.88 -0.04 7.82
CA TYR A 178 8.80 0.54 6.48
C TYR A 178 9.26 2.01 6.43
N ASP A 179 9.01 2.75 7.50
CA ASP A 179 9.28 4.18 7.58
C ASP A 179 9.74 4.57 8.99
N GLN A 180 9.98 5.86 9.21
CA GLN A 180 10.38 6.39 10.49
C GLN A 180 9.31 6.34 11.57
N VAL A 181 9.74 6.54 12.80
CA VAL A 181 8.83 6.84 13.91
C VAL A 181 8.41 8.29 13.81
N TYR A 182 7.10 8.52 13.91
CA TYR A 182 6.47 9.83 13.88
C TYR A 182 5.86 10.15 15.23
N ARG A 183 5.69 11.44 15.56
CA ARG A 183 4.73 11.81 16.60
C ARG A 183 3.32 11.53 16.07
N TYR A 184 2.38 11.34 16.98
CA TYR A 184 1.01 11.00 16.63
C TYR A 184 0.40 11.95 15.58
N ASN A 185 -0.21 11.36 14.55
CA ASN A 185 -0.79 12.01 13.36
C ASN A 185 0.21 12.74 12.42
N GLU A 186 1.51 12.71 12.65
CA GLU A 186 2.47 13.34 11.73
C GLU A 186 2.68 12.53 10.44
N TRP A 187 2.50 11.20 10.49
CA TRP A 187 2.57 10.39 9.28
C TRP A 187 1.48 10.79 8.29
N HIS A 188 0.24 10.95 8.78
CA HIS A 188 -0.89 11.40 7.95
C HIS A 188 -0.71 12.82 7.42
N LYS A 189 -0.15 13.74 8.22
CA LYS A 189 0.18 15.10 7.75
C LYS A 189 1.21 15.07 6.61
N SER A 190 2.21 14.20 6.74
CA SER A 190 3.27 14.03 5.74
C SER A 190 2.80 13.32 4.48
N ASN A 191 1.73 12.51 4.59
CA ASN A 191 1.16 11.70 3.52
C ASN A 191 -0.28 12.12 3.18
N LYS A 192 -0.60 13.42 3.27
CA LYS A 192 -1.97 13.93 3.10
C LYS A 192 -2.62 13.62 1.75
N ASP A 193 -1.81 13.45 0.70
CA ASP A 193 -2.27 13.19 -0.66
C ASP A 193 -2.48 11.69 -0.93
N LEU A 194 -2.12 10.85 0.04
CA LEU A 194 -2.32 9.41 -0.01
C LEU A 194 -3.66 9.06 0.62
N LEU A 195 -4.55 8.51 -0.20
CA LEU A 195 -5.81 7.94 0.28
C LEU A 195 -5.57 6.60 1.02
N THR A 196 -6.16 6.46 2.20
CA THR A 196 -5.97 5.32 3.11
C THR A 196 -7.29 4.63 3.45
N TYR A 197 -7.23 3.54 4.23
CA TYR A 197 -8.42 2.89 4.74
C TYR A 197 -9.30 3.82 5.58
N ARG A 198 -8.69 4.78 6.30
CA ARG A 198 -9.43 5.82 7.03
C ARG A 198 -10.30 6.64 6.08
N ASP A 199 -9.75 7.06 4.94
CA ASP A 199 -10.49 7.82 3.92
C ASP A 199 -11.61 7.00 3.26
N TYR A 200 -11.42 5.68 3.14
CA TYR A 200 -12.48 4.77 2.72
C TYR A 200 -13.64 4.73 3.74
N LEU A 201 -13.34 4.61 5.03
CA LEU A 201 -14.36 4.64 6.09
C LEU A 201 -15.10 5.98 6.14
N GLU A 202 -14.42 7.07 5.80
CA GLU A 202 -15.00 8.42 5.69
C GLU A 202 -15.76 8.66 4.35
N GLY A 203 -15.78 7.69 3.44
CA GLY A 203 -16.50 7.78 2.16
C GLY A 203 -15.81 8.62 1.09
N LYS A 204 -14.54 8.99 1.26
CA LYS A 204 -13.74 9.71 0.25
C LYS A 204 -13.27 8.80 -0.88
N ILE A 205 -13.16 7.49 -0.61
CA ILE A 205 -12.85 6.46 -1.60
C ILE A 205 -14.14 5.72 -1.93
N ASP A 206 -14.67 5.97 -3.12
CA ASP A 206 -15.93 5.37 -3.54
C ASP A 206 -15.66 4.09 -4.36
N SER A 207 -16.13 2.94 -3.88
CA SER A 207 -16.00 1.66 -4.59
C SER A 207 -16.77 1.64 -5.91
N TYR A 208 -17.70 2.57 -6.11
CA TYR A 208 -18.59 2.60 -7.28
C TYR A 208 -18.16 3.59 -8.37
N LYS A 209 -17.14 4.43 -8.13
CA LYS A 209 -16.64 5.43 -9.10
C LYS A 209 -15.42 4.95 -9.90
N GLN A 210 -15.11 3.66 -9.86
CA GLN A 210 -13.96 3.02 -10.54
C GLN A 210 -14.38 2.09 -11.67
#